data_AF-A0A1M6W5D8-F1
#
_entry.id   AF-A0A1M6W5D8-F1
#
_cell.length_a   1.000
_cell.length_b   1.000
_cell.length_c   1.000
_cell.angle_alpha   90.00
_cell.angle_beta   90.00
_cell.angle_gamma   90.00
#
_symmetry.space_group_name_H-M   'P 1'
#
loop_
_entity.id
_entity.type
_entity.pdbx_description
1 polymer ?
#
loop_
_entity_poly.entity_id
_entity_poly.type
_entity_poly.pdbx_seq_one_letter_code
_entity_poly.pdbx_strand_id
1 'polypeptide(L)'
;NEIEEKQNLISSLIKKLSLSPSEEISKYIFKEIETINFDVSNLKQELENINNDRNEVTTKLEDIYMIIDMLKRFDSSFDLIEDITQKRFMLQSVVKSISFNTKTFDVIVDLICDKKK
;
A
#
# COMPACT_ATOMS: atom_id res chain seq x y z
N ASN A 1 19.81 -8.13 11.41
CA ASN A 1 19.37 -8.43 10.03
C ASN A 1 19.20 -9.95 10.00
N GLU A 2 18.04 -10.46 10.42
CA GLU A 2 17.88 -11.85 10.89
C GLU A 2 18.26 -12.90 9.83
N ILE A 3 17.94 -12.62 8.57
CA ILE A 3 18.36 -13.45 7.42
C ILE A 3 19.89 -13.54 7.34
N GLU A 4 20.59 -12.42 7.49
CA GLU A 4 22.05 -12.33 7.44
C GLU A 4 22.71 -13.07 8.62
N GLU A 5 22.11 -12.94 9.81
CA GLU A 5 22.55 -13.65 11.02
C GLU A 5 22.41 -15.18 10.85
N LYS A 6 21.27 -15.65 10.34
CA LYS A 6 21.04 -17.07 10.02
C LYS A 6 21.98 -17.58 8.92
N GLN A 7 22.29 -16.77 7.90
CA GLN A 7 23.26 -17.12 6.84
C GLN A 7 24.71 -17.22 7.37
N ASN A 8 25.09 -16.34 8.29
CA ASN A 8 26.39 -16.41 8.98
C ASN A 8 26.48 -17.66 9.88
N LEU A 9 25.35 -18.04 10.50
CA LEU A 9 25.25 -19.25 11.31
C LEU A 9 25.38 -20.52 10.45
N ILE A 10 24.70 -20.58 9.29
CA ILE A 10 24.88 -21.64 8.29
C ILE A 10 26.34 -21.73 7.85
N SER A 11 26.97 -20.60 7.52
CA SER A 11 28.39 -20.56 7.11
C SER A 11 29.31 -21.12 8.19
N SER A 12 28.99 -20.86 9.46
CA SER A 12 29.74 -21.39 10.60
C SER A 12 29.49 -22.89 10.83
N LEU A 13 28.26 -23.36 10.62
CA LEU A 13 27.92 -24.79 10.68
C LEU A 13 28.57 -25.59 9.55
N ILE A 14 28.64 -25.04 8.33
CA ILE A 14 29.36 -25.66 7.20
C ILE A 14 30.84 -25.83 7.53
N LYS A 15 31.48 -24.81 8.14
CA LYS A 15 32.88 -24.93 8.60
C LYS A 15 33.05 -26.04 9.63
N LYS A 16 32.15 -26.13 10.62
CA LYS A 16 32.17 -27.21 11.63
C LYS A 16 31.95 -28.59 11.02
N LEU A 17 31.05 -28.70 10.03
CA LEU A 17 30.81 -29.93 9.28
C LEU A 17 32.07 -30.41 8.57
N SER A 18 32.81 -29.49 7.93
CA SER A 18 34.04 -29.83 7.20
C SER A 18 35.18 -30.35 8.09
N LEU A 19 35.12 -30.05 9.39
CA LEU A 19 36.10 -30.47 10.40
C LEU A 19 35.58 -31.61 11.28
N SER A 20 34.37 -32.13 11.02
CA SER A 20 33.71 -33.10 11.89
C SER A 20 34.28 -34.51 11.70
N PRO A 21 34.81 -35.15 12.76
CA PRO A 21 35.40 -36.49 12.68
C PRO A 21 34.37 -37.64 12.79
N SER A 22 33.10 -37.34 13.10
CA SER A 22 32.04 -38.33 13.32
C SER A 22 30.87 -38.12 12.35
N GLU A 23 30.43 -39.22 11.74
CA GLU A 23 29.28 -39.25 10.82
C GLU A 23 27.97 -38.85 11.53
N GLU A 24 27.78 -39.22 12.79
CA GLU A 24 26.59 -38.87 13.57
C GLU A 24 26.52 -37.38 13.88
N ILE A 25 27.67 -36.77 14.21
CA ILE A 25 27.78 -35.32 14.41
C ILE A 25 27.50 -34.58 13.09
N SER A 26 28.02 -35.10 11.98
CA SER A 26 27.77 -34.55 10.65
C SER A 26 26.29 -34.59 10.24
N LYS A 27 25.57 -35.69 10.55
CA LYS A 27 24.11 -35.79 10.33
C LYS A 27 23.33 -34.74 11.12
N TYR A 28 23.71 -34.50 12.38
CA TYR A 28 23.08 -33.47 13.20
C TYR A 28 23.30 -32.06 12.64
N ILE A 29 24.55 -31.76 12.25
CA ILE A 29 24.89 -30.45 11.65
C ILE A 29 24.14 -30.25 10.33
N PHE A 30 24.02 -31.28 9.49
CA PHE A 30 23.23 -31.21 8.26
C PHE A 30 21.77 -30.86 8.51
N LYS A 31 21.13 -31.54 9.47
CA LYS A 31 19.72 -31.28 9.81
C LYS A 31 19.50 -29.86 10.34
N GLU A 32 20.45 -29.36 11.12
CA GLU A 32 20.41 -27.98 11.61
C GLU A 32 20.55 -26.97 10.44
N ILE A 33 21.46 -27.22 9.50
CA ILE A 33 21.61 -26.40 8.29
C ILE A 33 20.32 -26.41 7.47
N GLU A 34 19.67 -27.56 7.29
CA GLU A 34 18.39 -27.66 6.58
C GLU A 34 17.30 -26.84 7.26
N THR A 35 17.20 -26.93 8.59
CA THR A 35 16.21 -26.18 9.38
C THR A 35 16.43 -24.67 9.23
N ILE A 36 17.68 -24.20 9.38
CA ILE A 36 17.99 -22.77 9.26
C ILE A 36 17.78 -22.29 7.81
N ASN A 37 18.07 -23.12 6.80
CA ASN A 37 17.80 -22.79 5.40
C ASN A 37 16.30 -22.65 5.13
N PHE A 38 15.47 -23.53 5.71
CA PHE A 38 14.03 -23.42 5.61
C PHE A 38 13.52 -22.10 6.23
N ASP A 39 14.02 -21.76 7.42
CA ASP A 39 13.69 -20.48 8.07
C ASP A 39 14.12 -19.27 7.22
N VAL A 40 15.33 -19.30 6.66
CA VAL A 40 15.83 -18.23 5.77
C VAL A 40 14.94 -18.09 4.53
N SER A 41 14.47 -19.20 3.98
CA SER A 41 13.55 -19.19 2.84
C SER A 41 12.22 -18.53 3.21
N ASN A 42 11.65 -18.89 4.36
CA ASN A 42 10.40 -18.31 4.85
C ASN A 42 10.53 -16.81 5.13
N LEU A 43 11.58 -16.40 5.83
CA LEU A 43 11.84 -14.98 6.12
C LEU A 43 12.01 -14.15 4.84
N LYS A 44 12.64 -14.71 3.80
CA LYS A 44 12.75 -14.04 2.49
C LYS A 44 11.39 -13.87 1.83
N GLN A 45 10.54 -14.90 1.89
CA GLN A 45 9.19 -14.85 1.33
C GLN A 45 8.30 -13.85 2.10
N GLU A 46 8.39 -13.81 3.42
CA GLU A 46 7.70 -12.82 4.25
C GLU A 46 8.16 -11.40 3.90
N LEU A 47 9.47 -11.19 3.74
CA LEU A 47 10.03 -9.89 3.34
C LEU A 47 9.53 -9.46 1.96
N GLU A 48 9.46 -10.39 1.00
CA GLU A 48 8.91 -10.12 -0.33
C GLU A 48 7.44 -9.71 -0.26
N ASN A 49 6.62 -10.44 0.51
CA ASN A 49 5.22 -10.10 0.72
C ASN A 49 5.05 -8.72 1.36
N ILE A 50 5.81 -8.41 2.41
CA ILE A 50 5.79 -7.10 3.06
C ILE A 50 6.16 -5.98 2.08
N ASN A 51 7.14 -6.21 1.21
CA ASN A 51 7.52 -5.23 0.19
C ASN A 51 6.42 -5.03 -0.85
N ASN A 52 5.74 -6.11 -1.27
CA ASN A 52 4.61 -6.02 -2.19
C ASN A 52 3.43 -5.25 -1.57
N ASP A 53 3.08 -5.56 -0.33
CA ASP A 53 2.03 -4.85 0.43
C ASP A 53 2.38 -3.36 0.59
N ARG A 54 3.65 -3.06 0.90
CA ARG A 54 4.13 -1.69 1.01
C ARG A 54 4.01 -0.93 -0.31
N ASN A 55 4.34 -1.58 -1.43
CA ASN A 55 4.21 -0.97 -2.75
C ASN A 55 2.74 -0.69 -3.07
N GLU A 56 1.84 -1.63 -2.79
CA GLU A 56 0.39 -1.44 -2.98
C GLU A 56 -0.13 -0.26 -2.14
N VAL A 57 0.25 -0.17 -0.87
CA VAL A 57 -0.12 0.94 0.01
C VAL A 57 0.43 2.27 -0.52
N THR A 58 1.66 2.27 -1.02
CA THR A 58 2.30 3.47 -1.58
C THR A 58 1.54 3.97 -2.80
N THR A 59 1.19 3.09 -3.74
CA THR A 59 0.38 3.45 -4.91
C THR A 59 -0.99 3.99 -4.50
N LYS A 60 -1.67 3.35 -3.54
CA LYS A 60 -2.95 3.88 -3.02
C LYS A 60 -2.81 5.26 -2.39
N LEU A 61 -1.71 5.55 -1.69
CA LEU A 61 -1.45 6.87 -1.14
C LEU A 61 -1.22 7.91 -2.24
N GLU A 62 -0.48 7.57 -3.29
CA GLU A 62 -0.28 8.43 -4.45
C GLU A 62 -1.62 8.79 -5.13
N ASP A 63 -2.50 7.81 -5.31
CA ASP A 63 -3.84 8.02 -5.85
C ASP A 63 -4.67 8.98 -4.97
N ILE A 64 -4.62 8.80 -3.64
CA ILE A 64 -5.31 9.69 -2.70
C ILE A 64 -4.74 11.10 -2.76
N TYR A 65 -3.42 11.26 -2.81
CA TYR A 65 -2.79 12.58 -2.93
C TYR A 65 -3.15 13.27 -4.24
N MET A 66 -3.23 12.53 -5.34
CA MET A 66 -3.69 13.04 -6.62
C MET A 66 -5.13 13.57 -6.52
N ILE A 67 -6.04 12.81 -5.90
CA ILE A 67 -7.43 13.26 -5.70
C ILE A 67 -7.48 14.52 -4.82
N ILE A 68 -6.70 14.56 -3.73
CA ILE A 68 -6.61 15.74 -2.86
C ILE A 68 -6.13 16.96 -3.64
N ASP A 69 -5.10 16.81 -4.49
CA ASP A 69 -4.60 17.91 -5.31
C ASP A 69 -5.66 18.40 -6.32
N MET A 70 -6.40 17.49 -6.93
CA MET A 70 -7.53 17.84 -7.81
C MET A 70 -8.61 18.64 -7.06
N LEU A 71 -8.97 18.25 -5.83
CA LEU A 71 -9.95 18.96 -5.02
C LEU A 71 -9.44 20.34 -4.59
N LYS A 72 -8.16 20.46 -4.22
CA LYS A 72 -7.55 21.76 -3.89
C LYS A 72 -7.54 22.70 -5.09
N ARG A 73 -7.20 22.18 -6.28
CA ARG A 73 -7.24 22.95 -7.53
C ARG A 73 -8.66 23.36 -7.91
N PHE A 74 -9.63 22.48 -7.68
CA PHE A 74 -11.04 22.80 -7.88
C PHE A 74 -11.43 24.01 -7.02
N ASP A 75 -11.17 23.93 -5.71
CA ASP A 75 -11.47 24.99 -4.75
C ASP A 75 -10.77 26.31 -5.10
N SER A 76 -9.46 26.27 -5.33
CA SER A 76 -8.68 27.46 -5.65
C SER A 76 -9.08 28.12 -6.96
N SER A 77 -9.58 27.34 -7.94
CA SER A 77 -9.92 27.86 -9.27
C SER A 77 -11.38 28.32 -9.36
N PHE A 78 -12.29 27.71 -8.58
CA PHE A 78 -13.71 27.95 -8.68
C PHE A 78 -14.09 29.41 -8.37
N ASP A 79 -13.46 30.00 -7.36
CA ASP A 79 -13.71 31.40 -6.99
C ASP A 79 -13.06 32.40 -7.95
N LEU A 80 -11.95 32.03 -8.58
CA LEU A 80 -11.21 32.88 -9.52
C LEU A 80 -11.85 32.99 -10.91
N ILE A 81 -12.66 32.01 -11.30
CA ILE A 81 -13.35 32.03 -12.59
C ILE A 81 -14.48 33.06 -12.53
N GLU A 82 -14.52 34.01 -13.46
CA GLU A 82 -15.64 34.97 -13.54
C GLU A 82 -16.78 34.45 -14.44
N ASP A 83 -16.45 33.61 -15.42
CA ASP A 83 -17.42 33.04 -16.35
C ASP A 83 -18.33 32.00 -15.69
N ILE A 84 -19.61 32.35 -15.56
CA ILE A 84 -20.67 31.51 -15.00
C ILE A 84 -20.79 30.17 -15.72
N THR A 85 -20.54 30.15 -17.04
CA THR A 85 -20.62 28.92 -17.84
C THR A 85 -19.53 27.95 -17.43
N GLN A 86 -18.31 28.45 -17.24
CA GLN A 86 -17.18 27.65 -16.77
C GLN A 86 -17.37 27.17 -15.33
N LYS A 87 -17.88 28.02 -14.43
CA LYS A 87 -18.27 27.58 -13.08
C LYS A 87 -19.29 26.46 -13.12
N ARG A 88 -20.28 26.55 -14.00
CA ARG A 88 -21.30 25.51 -14.17
C ARG A 88 -20.68 24.20 -14.67
N PHE A 89 -19.76 24.26 -15.64
CA PHE A 89 -19.03 23.06 -16.10
C PHE A 89 -18.20 22.42 -14.99
N MET A 90 -17.55 23.22 -14.15
CA MET A 90 -16.86 22.70 -12.98
C MET A 90 -17.82 22.02 -12.00
N LEU A 91 -18.95 22.65 -11.65
CA LEU A 91 -19.93 22.05 -10.74
C LEU A 91 -20.48 20.70 -11.24
N GLN A 92 -20.60 20.51 -12.56
CA GLN A 92 -21.04 19.23 -13.14
C GLN A 92 -20.10 18.06 -12.82
N SER A 93 -18.83 18.31 -12.45
CA SER A 93 -17.90 17.23 -12.09
C SER A 93 -18.10 16.69 -10.66
N VAL A 94 -18.85 17.42 -9.82
CA VAL A 94 -19.08 17.06 -8.40
C VAL A 94 -20.56 16.89 -8.05
N VAL A 95 -21.45 17.56 -8.80
CA VAL A 95 -22.90 17.53 -8.59
C VAL A 95 -23.55 16.45 -9.45
N LYS A 96 -24.33 15.58 -8.81
CA LYS A 96 -25.12 14.54 -9.46
C LYS A 96 -26.49 15.07 -9.92
N SER A 97 -27.19 15.76 -9.02
CA SER A 97 -28.50 16.36 -9.32
C SER A 97 -28.74 17.60 -8.47
N ILE A 98 -29.52 18.53 -9.02
CA ILE A 98 -30.03 19.70 -8.29
C ILE A 98 -31.54 19.66 -8.41
N SER A 99 -32.22 19.72 -7.28
CA SER A 99 -33.67 19.80 -7.21
C SER A 99 -34.09 21.06 -6.46
N PHE A 100 -35.01 21.83 -7.03
CA PHE A 100 -35.52 23.07 -6.46
C PHE A 100 -36.94 22.85 -5.94
N ASN A 101 -37.14 23.08 -4.65
CA ASN A 101 -38.46 23.03 -4.04
C ASN A 101 -39.13 24.40 -4.17
N THR A 102 -40.10 24.50 -5.08
CA THR A 102 -40.84 25.75 -5.33
C THR A 102 -41.74 26.19 -4.18
N LYS A 103 -42.03 25.31 -3.22
CA LYS A 103 -42.89 25.63 -2.06
C LYS A 103 -42.09 26.19 -0.89
N THR A 104 -40.91 25.65 -0.64
CA THR A 104 -40.04 26.08 0.47
C THR A 104 -38.91 27.00 0.01
N PHE A 105 -38.73 27.17 -1.31
CA PHE A 105 -37.63 27.88 -1.94
C PHE A 105 -36.24 27.28 -1.64
N ASP A 106 -36.20 26.00 -1.25
CA ASP A 106 -34.95 25.30 -0.96
C ASP A 106 -34.33 24.71 -2.22
N VAL A 107 -33.00 24.72 -2.27
CA VAL A 107 -32.20 24.02 -3.28
C VAL A 107 -31.57 22.80 -2.62
N ILE A 108 -31.90 21.63 -3.12
CA ILE A 108 -31.31 20.35 -2.70
C ILE A 108 -30.27 19.96 -3.75
N VAL A 109 -29.03 19.82 -3.31
CA VAL A 109 -27.90 19.41 -4.15
C VAL A 109 -27.48 18.01 -3.74
N ASP A 110 -27.59 17.05 -4.67
CA ASP A 110 -27.03 15.72 -4.51
C ASP A 110 -25.63 15.70 -5.13
N LEU A 111 -24.61 15.30 -4.36
CA LEU A 111 -23.23 15.15 -4.85
C LEU A 111 -23.00 13.72 -5.35
N ILE A 112 -22.05 13.54 -6.28
CA ILE A 112 -21.74 12.24 -6.90
C ILE A 112 -21.34 11.17 -5.88
N CYS A 113 -20.69 11.57 -4.78
CA CYS A 113 -20.23 10.69 -3.72
C CYS A 113 -21.19 10.59 -2.52
N ASP A 114 -22.36 11.23 -2.58
CA ASP A 114 -23.32 11.17 -1.48
C ASP A 114 -24.06 9.83 -1.53
N LYS A 115 -23.54 8.83 -0.81
CA LYS A 115 -24.28 7.59 -0.57
C LYS A 115 -25.47 7.94 0.31
N LYS A 116 -26.67 7.92 -0.29
CA LYS A 116 -27.92 7.87 0.48
C LYS A 116 -27.80 6.70 1.47
N LYS A 117 -27.71 7.02 2.75
CA LYS A 117 -27.87 6.07 3.85
C LYS A 117 -29.26 5.46 3.80
#